data_AF-A0A7K4DIL7-F1
#
_entry.id   AF-A0A7K4DIL7-F1
#
_cell.length_a   1.000
_cell.length_b   1.000
_cell.length_c   1.000
_cell.angle_alpha   90.00
_cell.angle_beta   90.00
_cell.angle_gamma   90.00
#
_symmetry.space_group_name_H-M   'P 1'
#
loop_
_entity.id
_entity.type
_entity.pdbx_description
1 polymer ?
#
loop_
_entity_poly.entity_id
_entity_poly.type
_entity_poly.pdbx_seq_one_letter_code
_entity_poly.pdbx_strand_id
1 'polypeptide(L)'
;MIFFRGEPDGAVFVDEKGELFGDPAVLHLVDGEKFDLYAVAPQIADALVSRTRIFDKSHLKRSGRLDIPVIGAPTRQRVGVLCLAVCDGPTPLAGAHVAIRKGKLVITSDVTDLRGRVCFRLLNGRYICVISDRTGERRRSIVEFYKPQVEICIDVGGTEHEDG
;
A
#
# COMPACT_ATOMS: atom_id res chain seq x y z
N MET A 1 15.02 -17.49 -13.57
CA MET A 1 13.68 -17.56 -12.95
C MET A 1 12.86 -18.64 -13.66
N ILE A 2 12.09 -19.45 -12.94
CA ILE A 2 11.41 -20.65 -13.44
C ILE A 2 9.91 -20.51 -13.17
N PHE A 3 9.11 -20.68 -14.22
CA PHE A 3 7.65 -20.61 -14.16
C PHE A 3 7.05 -22.00 -14.34
N PHE A 4 6.13 -22.39 -13.45
CA PHE A 4 5.39 -23.64 -13.53
C PHE A 4 3.89 -23.33 -13.49
N ARG A 5 3.13 -23.86 -14.48
CA ARG A 5 1.69 -23.57 -14.67
C ARG A 5 1.36 -22.06 -14.75
N GLY A 6 2.32 -21.23 -15.17
CA GLY A 6 2.22 -19.77 -15.24
C GLY A 6 2.65 -19.03 -13.96
N GLU A 7 2.82 -19.74 -12.85
CA GLU A 7 3.26 -19.17 -11.57
C GLU A 7 4.81 -19.20 -11.45
N PRO A 8 5.44 -18.15 -10.91
CA PRO A 8 6.87 -18.13 -10.62
C PRO A 8 7.17 -18.97 -9.36
N ASP A 9 7.48 -20.25 -9.57
CA ASP A 9 7.67 -21.24 -8.51
C ASP A 9 9.15 -21.49 -8.16
N GLY A 10 10.10 -21.06 -9.00
CA GLY A 10 11.54 -21.29 -8.77
C GLY A 10 12.45 -20.13 -9.17
N ALA A 11 13.55 -19.94 -8.44
CA ALA A 11 14.59 -18.96 -8.74
C ALA A 11 15.99 -19.57 -8.65
N VAL A 12 16.86 -19.09 -9.55
CA VAL A 12 18.30 -19.34 -9.56
C VAL A 12 18.96 -18.01 -9.91
N PHE A 13 20.01 -17.66 -9.17
CA PHE A 13 20.88 -16.51 -9.43
C PHE A 13 22.33 -17.01 -9.39
N VAL A 14 23.18 -16.52 -10.29
CA VAL A 14 24.58 -16.97 -10.41
C VAL A 14 25.47 -15.74 -10.56
N ASP A 15 26.51 -15.64 -9.73
CA ASP A 15 27.54 -14.61 -9.82
C ASP A 15 28.95 -15.21 -9.66
N GLU A 16 29.98 -14.36 -9.61
CA GLU A 16 31.39 -14.76 -9.44
C GLU A 16 31.68 -15.51 -8.13
N LYS A 17 30.73 -15.56 -7.17
CA LYS A 17 30.87 -16.20 -5.85
C LYS A 17 30.10 -17.52 -5.78
N GLY A 18 29.25 -17.84 -6.76
CA GLY A 18 28.55 -19.11 -6.87
C GLY A 18 27.08 -19.00 -7.25
N GLU A 19 26.30 -19.99 -6.84
CA GLU A 19 24.88 -20.15 -7.20
C GLU A 19 23.98 -20.00 -5.97
N LEU A 20 22.91 -19.21 -6.09
CA LEU A 20 21.82 -19.09 -5.13
C LEU A 20 20.54 -19.69 -5.72
N PHE A 21 19.73 -20.31 -4.85
CA PHE A 21 18.50 -21.03 -5.24
C PHE A 21 17.34 -20.61 -4.33
N GLY A 22 16.12 -20.56 -4.88
CA GLY A 22 14.91 -20.24 -4.11
C GLY A 22 14.86 -18.80 -3.62
N ASP A 23 14.31 -18.57 -2.43
CA ASP A 23 14.02 -17.23 -1.89
C ASP A 23 15.23 -16.26 -1.89
N PRO A 24 16.46 -16.67 -1.49
CA PRO A 24 17.63 -15.80 -1.57
C PRO A 24 17.94 -15.30 -2.99
N ALA A 25 17.73 -16.12 -4.01
CA ALA A 25 17.96 -15.72 -5.40
C ALA A 25 16.97 -14.66 -5.90
N VAL A 26 15.78 -14.56 -5.29
CA VAL A 26 14.79 -13.52 -5.59
C VAL A 26 15.26 -12.13 -5.12
N LEU A 27 16.03 -12.06 -4.04
CA LEU A 27 16.52 -10.81 -3.46
C LEU A 27 17.58 -10.10 -4.33
N HIS A 28 18.11 -10.80 -5.34
CA HIS A 28 19.10 -10.28 -6.29
C HIS A 28 18.46 -9.77 -7.60
N LEU A 29 17.13 -9.79 -7.71
CA LEU A 29 16.40 -9.19 -8.82
C LEU A 29 16.43 -7.64 -8.71
N VAL A 30 16.71 -6.96 -9.82
CA VAL A 30 17.01 -5.53 -9.91
C VAL A 30 16.28 -4.88 -11.09
N ASP A 31 15.01 -4.54 -10.85
CA ASP A 31 14.04 -3.79 -11.69
C ASP A 31 14.59 -3.27 -13.04
N GLY A 32 14.80 -4.17 -14.02
CA GLY A 32 15.36 -3.80 -15.33
C GLY A 32 16.07 -4.93 -16.11
N GLU A 33 16.03 -6.16 -15.61
CA GLU A 33 16.70 -7.31 -16.21
C GLU A 33 16.06 -7.72 -17.54
N LYS A 34 16.86 -8.38 -18.39
CA LYS A 34 16.39 -9.02 -19.62
C LYS A 34 16.38 -10.53 -19.40
N PHE A 35 15.24 -11.15 -19.68
CA PHE A 35 15.05 -12.59 -19.56
C PHE A 35 14.82 -13.20 -20.94
N ASP A 36 15.69 -14.11 -21.35
CA ASP A 36 15.43 -14.97 -22.50
C ASP A 36 14.45 -16.08 -22.10
N LEU A 37 13.37 -16.23 -22.88
CA LEU A 37 12.26 -17.12 -22.57
C LEU A 37 12.37 -18.43 -23.38
N TYR A 38 12.55 -19.55 -22.68
CA TYR A 38 12.66 -20.87 -23.26
C TYR A 38 11.44 -21.72 -22.90
N ALA A 39 10.75 -22.26 -23.91
CA ALA A 39 9.70 -23.24 -23.69
C ALA A 39 10.31 -24.59 -23.27
N VAL A 40 9.93 -25.09 -22.10
CA VAL A 40 10.43 -26.35 -21.53
C VAL A 40 9.28 -27.32 -21.25
N ALA A 41 9.55 -28.62 -21.35
CA ALA A 41 8.55 -29.65 -21.03
C ALA A 41 8.16 -29.57 -19.53
N PRO A 42 6.88 -29.76 -19.15
CA PRO A 42 6.43 -29.57 -17.77
C PRO A 42 7.20 -30.37 -16.71
N GLN A 43 7.63 -31.60 -17.06
CA GLN A 43 8.45 -32.46 -16.22
C GLN A 43 9.85 -31.89 -15.90
N ILE A 44 10.41 -31.06 -16.80
CA ILE A 44 11.69 -30.38 -16.59
C ILE A 44 11.48 -29.18 -15.66
N ALA A 45 10.41 -28.41 -15.88
CA ALA A 45 10.05 -27.29 -15.01
C ALA A 45 9.76 -27.75 -13.56
N ASP A 46 9.02 -28.85 -13.38
CA ASP A 46 8.71 -29.44 -12.07
C ASP A 46 9.99 -29.93 -11.35
N ALA A 47 10.85 -30.66 -12.06
CA ALA A 47 12.14 -31.11 -11.53
C ALA A 47 13.05 -29.93 -11.12
N LEU A 48 13.08 -28.84 -11.91
CA LEU A 48 13.82 -27.62 -11.56
C LEU A 48 13.19 -26.93 -10.34
N VAL A 49 11.87 -26.74 -10.31
CA VAL A 49 11.15 -26.17 -9.15
C VAL A 49 11.41 -26.96 -7.88
N SER A 50 11.51 -28.30 -7.93
CA SER A 50 11.80 -29.13 -6.76
C SER A 50 13.12 -28.77 -6.06
N ARG A 51 14.11 -28.24 -6.80
CA ARG A 51 15.44 -27.86 -6.31
C ARG A 51 15.60 -26.36 -6.05
N THR A 52 14.72 -25.54 -6.59
CA THR A 52 14.89 -24.07 -6.71
C THR A 52 13.72 -23.29 -6.12
N ARG A 53 12.87 -23.97 -5.33
CA ARG A 53 11.55 -23.49 -4.91
C ARG A 53 11.60 -22.15 -4.18
N ILE A 54 10.73 -21.25 -4.59
CA ILE A 54 10.41 -20.01 -3.90
C ILE A 54 9.27 -20.32 -2.93
N PHE A 55 9.50 -20.15 -1.62
CA PHE A 55 8.49 -20.29 -0.59
C PHE A 55 7.89 -18.92 -0.24
N ASP A 56 8.71 -17.88 -0.10
CA ASP A 56 8.24 -16.51 0.12
C ASP A 56 8.09 -15.74 -1.19
N LYS A 57 6.97 -16.02 -1.87
CA LYS A 57 6.51 -15.25 -3.03
C LYS A 57 6.16 -13.78 -2.74
N SER A 58 6.31 -13.26 -1.51
CA SER A 58 6.10 -11.82 -1.25
C SER A 58 7.19 -10.96 -1.92
N HIS A 59 8.42 -11.44 -2.00
CA HIS A 59 9.53 -10.73 -2.65
C HIS A 59 9.31 -10.52 -4.15
N LEU A 60 8.68 -11.49 -4.83
CA LEU A 60 8.29 -11.37 -6.24
C LEU A 60 7.12 -10.42 -6.50
N LYS A 61 6.30 -10.13 -5.48
CA LYS A 61 5.19 -9.19 -5.61
C LYS A 61 5.77 -7.79 -5.55
N ARG A 62 6.12 -7.24 -6.73
CA ARG A 62 6.44 -5.82 -6.89
C ARG A 62 5.38 -5.02 -6.15
N SER A 63 5.79 -4.34 -5.08
CA SER A 63 4.87 -3.59 -4.23
C SER A 63 4.33 -2.43 -5.04
N GLY A 64 3.19 -2.61 -5.71
CA GLY A 64 2.48 -1.62 -6.54
C GLY A 64 1.90 -0.44 -5.74
N ARG A 65 2.47 -0.19 -4.56
CA ARG A 65 2.21 0.84 -3.57
C ARG A 65 3.52 1.30 -2.90
N LEU A 66 4.69 1.19 -3.57
CA LEU A 66 5.82 2.04 -3.21
C LEU A 66 5.32 3.49 -3.24
N ASP A 67 5.47 4.18 -2.12
CA ASP A 67 4.95 5.53 -1.96
C ASP A 67 5.61 6.49 -2.94
N ILE A 68 4.90 7.57 -3.29
CA ILE A 68 5.54 8.74 -3.89
C ILE A 68 6.62 9.19 -2.89
N PRO A 69 7.92 9.17 -3.26
CA PRO A 69 8.99 9.45 -2.31
C PRO A 69 8.99 10.95 -1.98
N VAL A 70 8.42 11.29 -0.81
CA VAL A 70 8.42 12.67 -0.31
C VAL A 70 9.84 13.03 0.14
N ILE A 71 10.52 13.83 -0.68
CA ILE A 71 11.85 14.36 -0.39
C ILE A 71 11.79 15.14 0.93
N GLY A 72 12.54 14.68 1.95
CA GLY A 72 12.53 15.25 3.30
C GLY A 72 11.71 14.49 4.34
N ALA A 73 10.96 13.44 3.98
CA ALA A 73 10.26 12.61 4.96
C ALA A 73 11.23 11.78 5.84
N PRO A 74 10.94 11.58 7.14
CA PRO A 74 11.82 10.85 8.04
C PRO A 74 11.93 9.36 7.67
N THR A 75 13.17 8.87 7.52
CA THR A 75 13.53 7.54 6.98
C THR A 75 13.09 6.33 7.82
N ARG A 76 12.40 6.53 8.95
CA ARG A 76 11.74 5.46 9.71
C ARG A 76 10.25 5.71 9.78
N GLN A 77 9.49 4.85 9.12
CA GLN A 77 8.06 4.72 9.40
C GLN A 77 7.89 4.30 10.88
N ARG A 78 6.98 4.98 11.58
CA ARG A 78 6.63 4.76 12.99
C ARG A 78 5.12 4.74 13.13
N VAL A 79 4.61 3.90 14.02
CA VAL A 79 3.19 3.91 14.38
C VAL A 79 2.88 5.20 15.17
N GLY A 80 1.79 5.86 14.80
CA GLY A 80 1.20 7.00 15.50
C GLY A 80 -0.33 6.95 15.44
N VAL A 81 -0.98 8.02 15.91
CA VAL A 81 -2.44 8.17 15.93
C VAL A 81 -2.86 9.39 15.12
N LEU A 82 -3.62 9.15 14.04
CA LEU A 82 -4.27 10.18 13.24
C LEU A 82 -5.73 10.30 13.72
N CYS A 83 -6.05 11.39 14.42
CA CYS A 83 -7.41 11.76 14.74
C CYS A 83 -7.95 12.75 13.71
N LEU A 84 -9.18 12.55 13.26
CA LEU A 84 -9.90 13.41 12.34
C LEU A 84 -11.17 13.93 13.04
N ALA A 85 -11.42 15.23 12.94
CA ALA A 85 -12.67 15.86 13.34
C ALA A 85 -13.42 16.31 12.09
N VAL A 86 -14.48 15.61 11.73
CA VAL A 86 -15.27 15.84 10.53
C VAL A 86 -16.45 16.76 10.88
N CYS A 87 -16.62 17.83 10.11
CA CYS A 87 -17.73 18.77 10.23
C CYS A 87 -18.42 18.99 8.88
N ASP A 88 -19.67 19.41 8.91
CA ASP A 88 -20.38 20.02 7.79
C ASP A 88 -20.63 21.50 8.17
N GLY A 89 -19.75 22.38 7.70
CA GLY A 89 -19.60 23.75 8.20
C GLY A 89 -19.33 23.78 9.72
N PRO A 90 -20.15 24.49 10.53
CA PRO A 90 -19.98 24.56 11.98
C PRO A 90 -20.44 23.30 12.73
N THR A 91 -21.08 22.34 12.05
CA THR A 91 -21.77 21.20 12.71
C THR A 91 -20.88 19.95 12.67
N PRO A 92 -20.55 19.32 13.82
CA PRO A 92 -19.82 18.05 13.82
C PRO A 92 -20.63 16.94 13.14
N LEU A 93 -20.03 16.25 12.17
CA LEU A 93 -20.71 15.25 11.35
C LEU A 93 -20.57 13.86 11.99
N ALA A 94 -21.47 13.54 12.92
CA ALA A 94 -21.57 12.24 13.56
C ALA A 94 -22.14 11.17 12.61
N GLY A 95 -21.68 9.91 12.74
CA GLY A 95 -22.16 8.79 11.92
C GLY A 95 -21.63 8.77 10.47
N ALA A 96 -20.65 9.61 10.13
CA ALA A 96 -19.98 9.56 8.83
C ALA A 96 -18.97 8.40 8.78
N HIS A 97 -18.96 7.66 7.68
CA HIS A 97 -18.00 6.61 7.43
C HIS A 97 -16.71 7.20 6.83
N VAL A 98 -15.61 7.04 7.55
CA VAL A 98 -14.31 7.61 7.20
C VAL A 98 -13.36 6.48 6.81
N ALA A 99 -12.94 6.46 5.55
CA ALA A 99 -12.03 5.46 5.00
C ALA A 99 -10.65 6.06 4.70
N ILE A 100 -9.61 5.54 5.34
CA ILE A 100 -8.22 5.92 5.09
C ILE A 100 -7.67 5.05 3.98
N ARG A 101 -7.31 5.68 2.86
CA ARG A 101 -6.83 5.02 1.64
C ARG A 101 -5.38 5.40 1.36
N LYS A 102 -4.60 4.47 0.81
CA LYS A 102 -3.21 4.72 0.40
C LYS A 102 -3.08 4.54 -1.10
N GLY A 103 -3.78 5.41 -1.85
CA GLY A 103 -4.16 5.22 -3.25
C GLY A 103 -5.42 4.35 -3.37
N LYS A 104 -5.46 3.41 -4.32
CA LYS A 104 -6.65 2.57 -4.59
C LYS A 104 -7.09 1.70 -3.38
N LEU A 105 -6.16 1.24 -2.55
CA LEU A 105 -6.42 0.38 -1.39
C LEU A 105 -6.95 1.17 -0.19
N VAL A 106 -8.03 0.69 0.45
CA VAL A 106 -8.45 1.09 1.80
C VAL A 106 -7.55 0.37 2.81
N ILE A 107 -6.94 1.10 3.74
CA ILE A 107 -6.05 0.56 4.78
C ILE A 107 -6.84 0.29 6.07
N THR A 108 -7.78 1.18 6.39
CA THR A 108 -8.68 1.08 7.54
C THR A 108 -9.88 2.00 7.29
N SER A 109 -11.01 1.72 7.94
CA SER A 109 -12.17 2.60 7.98
C SER A 109 -12.92 2.43 9.29
N ASP A 110 -13.55 3.50 9.75
CA ASP A 110 -14.32 3.57 11.00
C ASP A 110 -15.36 4.70 10.90
N VAL A 111 -16.25 4.83 11.87
CA VAL A 111 -17.38 5.78 11.86
C VAL A 111 -17.16 6.88 12.90
N THR A 112 -17.52 8.12 12.57
CA THR A 112 -17.39 9.26 13.49
C THR A 112 -18.34 9.19 14.69
N ASP A 113 -17.82 9.55 15.87
CA ASP A 113 -18.57 9.64 17.13
C ASP A 113 -19.58 10.80 17.13
N LEU A 114 -20.31 10.96 18.24
CA LEU A 114 -21.28 12.04 18.47
C LEU A 114 -20.67 13.47 18.43
N ARG A 115 -19.34 13.59 18.33
CA ARG A 115 -18.58 14.84 18.22
C ARG A 115 -17.90 14.97 16.85
N GLY A 116 -18.28 14.15 15.87
CA GLY A 116 -17.67 14.11 14.53
C GLY A 116 -16.25 13.53 14.51
N ARG A 117 -15.78 12.88 15.58
CA ARG A 117 -14.39 12.44 15.74
C ARG A 117 -14.20 10.96 15.42
N VAL A 118 -13.05 10.65 14.83
CA VAL A 118 -12.57 9.28 14.59
C VAL A 118 -11.04 9.26 14.71
N CYS A 119 -10.43 8.17 15.21
CA CYS A 119 -8.97 8.10 15.43
C CYS A 119 -8.37 6.77 14.98
N PHE A 120 -7.44 6.82 14.04
CA PHE A 120 -6.79 5.66 13.44
C PHE A 120 -5.36 5.48 13.93
N ARG A 121 -4.99 4.26 14.33
CA ARG A 121 -3.60 3.89 14.61
C ARG A 121 -2.92 3.42 13.31
N LEU A 122 -1.97 4.21 12.81
CA LEU A 122 -1.40 4.06 11.46
C LEU A 122 0.11 4.31 11.48
N LEU A 123 0.81 3.87 10.43
CA LEU A 123 2.17 4.34 10.17
C LEU A 123 2.12 5.81 9.71
N ASN A 124 3.06 6.62 10.17
CA ASN A 124 3.20 8.00 9.74
C ASN A 124 3.45 8.11 8.22
N GLY A 125 2.89 9.16 7.60
CA GLY A 125 2.96 9.38 6.16
C GLY A 125 1.75 10.09 5.58
N ARG A 126 1.63 10.00 4.25
CA ARG A 126 0.58 10.60 3.42
C ARG A 126 -0.52 9.60 3.08
N TYR A 127 -1.77 10.01 3.23
CA TYR A 127 -2.97 9.21 2.96
C TYR A 127 -4.04 10.05 2.24
N ILE A 128 -4.98 9.38 1.59
CA ILE A 128 -6.23 9.95 1.10
C ILE A 128 -7.31 9.54 2.09
N CYS A 129 -7.83 10.50 2.85
CA CYS A 129 -9.06 10.34 3.60
C CYS A 129 -10.25 10.44 2.63
N VAL A 130 -11.20 9.52 2.76
CA VAL A 130 -12.50 9.57 2.09
C VAL A 130 -13.58 9.64 3.16
N ILE A 131 -14.44 10.64 3.10
CA ILE A 131 -15.59 10.80 3.98
C ILE A 131 -16.84 10.51 3.18
N SER A 132 -17.63 9.55 3.64
CA SER A 132 -18.94 9.19 3.11
C SER A 132 -20.01 9.33 4.19
N ASP A 133 -21.22 9.69 3.80
CA ASP A 133 -22.40 9.59 4.65
C ASP A 133 -23.45 8.67 4.02
N ARG A 134 -24.66 8.65 4.57
CA ARG A 134 -25.81 7.88 4.07
C ARG A 134 -26.31 8.28 2.67
N THR A 135 -25.79 9.34 2.07
CA THR A 135 -26.13 9.81 0.71
C THR A 135 -25.06 9.47 -0.33
N GLY A 136 -23.80 9.27 0.08
CA GLY A 136 -22.70 8.89 -0.82
C GLY A 136 -21.33 9.29 -0.30
N GLU A 137 -20.35 9.32 -1.21
CA GLU A 137 -19.04 9.94 -0.97
C GLU A 137 -19.20 11.47 -0.95
N ARG A 138 -18.85 12.12 0.17
CA ARG A 138 -19.03 13.57 0.40
C ARG A 138 -17.76 14.35 0.11
N ARG A 139 -16.58 13.89 0.55
CA ARG A 139 -15.29 14.56 0.25
C ARG A 139 -14.11 13.59 0.25
N ARG A 140 -13.10 13.91 -0.58
CA ARG A 140 -11.75 13.36 -0.51
C ARG A 140 -10.80 14.44 0.02
N SER A 141 -9.89 14.07 0.92
CA SER A 141 -8.90 14.99 1.48
C SER A 141 -7.55 14.29 1.62
N ILE A 142 -6.47 14.96 1.22
CA ILE A 142 -5.12 14.47 1.45
C ILE A 142 -4.73 14.83 2.88
N VAL A 143 -4.29 13.85 3.66
CA VAL A 143 -3.83 14.03 5.03
C VAL A 143 -2.42 13.52 5.18
N GLU A 144 -1.55 14.32 5.78
CA GLU A 144 -0.16 13.98 6.08
C GLU A 144 0.09 14.12 7.58
N PHE A 145 0.60 13.06 8.22
CA PHE A 145 0.94 13.10 9.64
C PHE A 145 2.29 12.45 9.90
N TYR A 146 3.16 13.20 10.59
CA TYR A 146 4.55 12.79 10.89
C TYR A 146 4.88 12.82 12.39
N LYS A 147 4.00 13.40 13.23
CA LYS A 147 4.10 13.40 14.70
C LYS A 147 3.44 12.13 15.28
N PRO A 148 3.78 11.72 16.52
CA PRO A 148 3.20 10.53 17.16
C PRO A 148 1.66 10.58 17.31
N GLN A 149 1.11 11.79 17.46
CA GLN A 149 -0.32 12.06 17.41
C GLN A 149 -0.55 13.35 16.63
N VAL A 150 -1.59 13.38 15.80
CA VAL A 150 -2.06 14.56 15.07
C VAL A 150 -3.59 14.57 15.08
N GLU A 151 -4.18 15.76 15.25
CA GLU A 151 -5.61 16.01 15.05
C GLU A 151 -5.78 16.93 13.83
N ILE A 152 -6.68 16.58 12.91
CA ILE A 152 -6.97 17.36 11.69
C ILE A 152 -8.48 17.58 11.58
N CYS A 153 -8.91 18.83 11.39
CA CYS A 153 -10.30 19.16 11.07
C CYS A 153 -10.54 19.01 9.56
N ILE A 154 -11.63 18.38 9.16
CA ILE A 154 -12.07 18.26 7.77
C ILE A 154 -13.52 18.75 7.67
N ASP A 155 -13.72 19.86 6.97
CA ASP A 155 -15.06 20.33 6.59
C ASP A 155 -15.50 19.65 5.29
N VAL A 156 -16.72 19.14 5.22
CA VAL A 156 -17.33 18.58 4.00
C VAL A 156 -18.37 19.49 3.34
N GLY A 157 -18.76 20.59 3.98
CA GLY A 157 -19.78 21.52 3.48
C GLY A 157 -19.28 22.49 2.39
N GLY A 158 -17.96 22.60 2.23
CA GLY A 158 -17.36 23.45 1.20
C GLY A 158 -17.41 22.83 -0.20
N THR A 159 -18.36 23.26 -1.02
CA THR A 159 -18.34 23.06 -2.47
C THR A 159 -17.15 23.80 -3.09
N GLU A 160 -16.13 23.05 -3.52
CA GLU A 160 -15.17 23.56 -4.50
C GLU A 160 -15.93 23.75 -5.82
N HIS A 161 -16.24 25.00 -6.18
CA HIS A 161 -16.74 25.35 -7.50
C HIS A 161 -15.62 25.08 -8.53
N GLU A 162 -15.93 24.28 -9.55
CA GLU A 162 -15.10 24.18 -10.75
C GLU A 162 -15.33 25.44 -11.61
N ASP A 163 -14.60 26.51 -11.31
CA ASP A 163 -14.58 27.74 -12.10
C ASP A 163 -13.59 27.62 -13.28
N GLY A 164 -14.11 27.73 -14.52
CA GLY A 164 -13.34 28.08 -15.73
C GLY A 164 -13.07 26.97 -16.74
#